data_AF-Q339S6-F1
#
_entry.id   AF-Q339S6-F1
#
_cell.length_a   1.000
_cell.length_b   1.000
_cell.length_c   1.000
_cell.angle_alpha   90.00
_cell.angle_beta   90.00
_cell.angle_gamma   90.00
#
_symmetry.space_group_name_H-M   'P 1'
#
loop_
_entity.id
_entity.type
_entity.pdbx_description
1 polymer ?
#
loop_
_entity_poly.entity_id
_entity_poly.type
_entity_poly.pdbx_seq_one_letter_code
_entity_poly.pdbx_strand_id
1 'polypeptide(L)' 'MVSPPVTPENGEWAIVGGTGEFNMAYGTIVHTMIKHNVGTEALRKLDIHAFYTPKTAQTVHDTLITPKCTTGQAE' A
#
# COMPACT_ATOMS: atom_id res chain seq x y z
N MET A 1 -7.97 36.61 0.12
CA MET A 1 -7.67 35.42 0.94
C MET A 1 -8.13 34.21 0.16
N VAL A 2 -7.23 33.28 -0.17
CA VAL A 2 -7.63 32.02 -0.82
C VAL A 2 -8.02 31.08 0.31
N SER A 3 -9.26 30.61 0.33
CA SER A 3 -9.69 29.59 1.29
C SER A 3 -8.77 28.38 1.14
N PRO A 4 -8.30 27.77 2.24
CA PRO A 4 -7.52 26.54 2.16
C PRO A 4 -8.34 25.49 1.39
N PRO A 5 -7.68 24.63 0.58
CA PRO A 5 -8.39 23.59 -0.15
C PRO A 5 -9.17 22.74 0.84
N VAL A 6 -10.50 22.87 0.80
CA VAL A 6 -11.40 21.99 1.54
C VAL A 6 -11.40 20.67 0.80
N THR A 7 -10.75 19.65 1.36
CA THR A 7 -10.93 18.30 0.88
C THR A 7 -12.43 18.00 0.98
N PRO A 8 -13.09 17.52 -0.10
CA PRO A 8 -14.50 17.16 -0.04
C PRO A 8 -14.77 16.31 1.20
N GLU A 9 -15.85 16.58 1.93
CA GLU A 9 -16.16 15.85 3.16
C GLU A 9 -16.32 14.35 2.87
N ASN A 10 -16.95 14.03 1.73
CA ASN A 10 -17.09 12.69 1.18
C ASN A 10 -16.48 12.63 -0.22
N GLY A 11 -16.04 11.44 -0.64
CA GLY A 11 -15.42 11.28 -1.96
C GLY A 11 -14.71 9.95 -2.13
N GLU A 12 -13.89 9.90 -3.18
CA GLU A 12 -13.12 8.72 -3.55
C GLU A 12 -11.64 9.08 -3.70
N TRP A 13 -10.77 8.23 -3.16
CA TRP A 13 -9.33 8.28 -3.39
C TRP A 13 -8.87 7.09 -4.22
N ALA A 14 -7.89 7.32 -5.08
CA ALA A 14 -7.25 6.24 -5.81
C ALA A 14 -6.21 5.52 -4.95
N ILE A 15 -6.18 4.19 -5.01
CA ILE A 15 -5.05 3.39 -4.56
C ILE A 15 -4.07 3.33 -5.74
N VAL A 16 -2.96 4.04 -5.63
CA VAL A 16 -1.97 4.19 -6.71
C VAL A 16 -0.84 3.16 -6.68
N GLY A 17 -0.79 2.33 -5.65
CA GLY A 17 0.24 1.30 -5.47
C GLY A 17 0.11 0.59 -4.13
N GLY A 18 0.97 -0.40 -3.90
CA GLY A 18 1.06 -1.12 -2.63
C GLY A 18 2.32 -1.98 -2.53
N THR A 19 2.63 -2.43 -1.32
CA THR A 19 3.83 -3.21 -0.97
C THR A 19 3.44 -4.43 -0.11
N GLY A 20 4.38 -5.35 0.11
CA GLY A 20 4.18 -6.49 1.03
C GLY A 20 3.07 -7.43 0.55
N GLU A 21 2.09 -7.69 1.43
CA GLU A 21 0.92 -8.51 1.10
C GLU A 21 0.07 -7.89 -0.02
N PHE A 22 -0.03 -6.56 -0.04
CA PHE A 22 -0.75 -5.77 -1.05
C PHE A 22 0.18 -5.32 -2.19
N ASN A 23 1.13 -6.15 -2.58
CA ASN A 23 2.07 -5.81 -3.65
C ASN A 23 1.34 -5.45 -4.95
N MET A 24 1.77 -4.35 -5.58
CA MET A 24 1.16 -3.83 -6.81
C MET A 24 -0.34 -3.54 -6.68
N ALA A 25 -0.80 -3.17 -5.48
CA ALA A 25 -2.22 -2.89 -5.27
C ALA A 25 -2.70 -1.68 -6.09
N TYR A 26 -3.93 -1.79 -6.59
CA TYR A 26 -4.67 -0.69 -7.19
C TYR A 26 -6.16 -0.81 -6.83
N GLY A 27 -6.91 0.27 -7.00
CA GLY A 27 -8.34 0.30 -6.67
C GLY A 27 -8.78 1.65 -6.12
N THR A 28 -9.82 1.63 -5.30
CA THR A 28 -10.51 2.82 -4.81
C THR A 28 -10.75 2.74 -3.31
N ILE A 29 -10.68 3.89 -2.65
CA ILE A 29 -11.12 4.08 -1.27
C ILE A 29 -12.28 5.05 -1.28
N VAL A 30 -13.47 4.60 -0.89
CA VAL A 30 -14.61 5.48 -0.66
C VAL A 30 -14.49 6.02 0.76
N HIS A 31 -14.46 7.35 0.92
CA HIS A 31 -14.40 7.98 2.23
C HIS A 31 -15.67 8.78 2.54
N THR A 32 -16.17 8.61 3.77
CA THR A 32 -17.32 9.38 4.28
C THR A 32 -16.95 10.05 5.60
N MET A 33 -17.18 11.35 5.72
CA MET A 33 -16.99 12.07 6.98
C MET A 33 -18.05 11.67 8.01
N ILE A 34 -17.61 11.19 9.17
CA ILE A 34 -18.50 10.90 10.31
C ILE A 34 -18.51 12.11 11.26
N LYS A 35 -17.36 12.77 11.44
CA LYS A 35 -17.24 13.94 12.33
C LYS A 35 -16.16 14.88 11.82
N HIS A 36 -16.46 16.17 11.74
CA HIS A 36 -15.50 17.19 11.34
C HIS A 36 -15.55 18.37 12.31
N ASN A 37 -14.54 18.46 13.18
CA ASN A 37 -14.30 19.61 14.04
C ASN A 37 -13.09 20.36 13.50
N VAL A 38 -13.36 21.46 12.79
CA VAL A 38 -12.34 22.27 12.11
C VAL A 38 -11.23 22.67 13.09
N GLY A 39 -9.98 22.32 12.76
CA GLY A 39 -8.81 22.64 13.57
C GLY A 39 -8.54 21.71 14.76
N THR A 40 -9.32 20.64 14.93
CA THR A 40 -9.14 19.69 16.04
C THR A 40 -9.09 18.24 15.57
N GLU A 41 -10.12 17.77 14.88
CA GLU A 41 -10.25 16.37 14.49
C GLU A 41 -11.12 16.20 13.24
N ALA A 42 -10.80 15.17 12.45
CA ALA A 42 -11.63 14.71 11.35
C ALA A 42 -11.69 13.18 11.40
N LEU A 43 -12.88 12.65 11.65
CA LEU A 43 -13.16 11.21 11.68
C LEU A 43 -13.86 10.80 10.38
N ARG A 44 -13.27 9.85 9.66
CA ARG A 44 -13.82 9.33 8.40
C ARG A 44 -13.99 7.81 8.46
N LYS A 45 -15.08 7.31 7.88
CA LYS A 45 -15.21 5.91 7.48
C LYS A 45 -14.47 5.73 6.16
N LEU A 46 -13.66 4.68 6.05
CA LEU A 46 -12.99 4.29 4.82
C LEU A 46 -13.46 2.89 4.40
N ASP A 47 -14.07 2.80 3.22
CA ASP A 47 -14.39 1.54 2.57
C ASP A 47 -13.33 1.28 1.49
N ILE A 48 -12.45 0.31 1.73
CA ILE A 48 -11.23 0.08 0.95
C ILE A 48 -11.43 -1.12 0.03
N HIS A 49 -11.45 -0.88 -1.29
CA HIS A 49 -11.58 -1.93 -2.30
C HIS A 49 -10.28 -2.01 -3.09
N ALA A 50 -9.43 -2.99 -2.75
CA ALA A 50 -8.12 -3.17 -3.36
C ALA A 50 -8.05 -4.48 -4.15
N PHE A 51 -7.49 -4.41 -5.35
CA PHE A 51 -7.01 -5.55 -6.11
C PHE A 51 -5.49 -5.58 -6.00
N TYR A 52 -4.92 -6.73 -5.69
CA TYR A 52 -3.49 -6.91 -5.55
C TYR A 52 -3.09 -8.29 -6.04
N THR A 53 -1.80 -8.46 -6.33
CA THR A 53 -1.25 -9.78 -6.63
C THR A 53 -0.66 -10.33 -5.35
N PRO A 54 -1.27 -11.37 -4.72
CA PRO A 54 -0.66 -12.01 -3.57
C PRO A 54 0.73 -12.47 -3.98
N LYS A 55 1.74 -12.15 -3.16
CA LYS A 55 3.05 -12.78 -3.36
C LYS A 55 2.78 -14.27 -3.17
N THR A 56 2.90 -15.06 -4.24
CA THR A 56 2.93 -16.52 -4.11
C THR A 56 3.86 -16.78 -2.95
N ALA A 57 3.38 -17.47 -1.91
CA ALA A 57 4.28 -18.04 -0.94
C ALA A 57 5.32 -18.73 -1.80
N GLN A 58 6.55 -18.21 -1.81
CA GLN A 58 7.66 -18.98 -2.30
C GLN A 58 7.68 -20.14 -1.32
N THR A 59 6.95 -21.22 -1.63
CA THR A 59 7.28 -22.52 -1.13
C THR A 59 8.69 -22.71 -1.64
N VAL A 60 9.63 -22.27 -0.81
CA VAL A 60 11.02 -22.64 -0.91
C VAL A 60 10.95 -24.15 -0.78
N HIS A 61 10.83 -24.83 -1.91
CA HIS A 61 11.30 -26.19 -2.00
C HIS A 61 12.79 -26.04 -1.76
N ASP A 62 13.15 -26.19 -0.48
CA ASP A 62 14.50 -26.19 0.04
C ASP A 62 15.20 -27.41 -0.55
N THR A 63 15.57 -27.30 -1.83
CA THR A 63 16.51 -28.22 -2.47
C THR A 63 17.78 -27.43 -2.67
N LEU A 64 18.54 -27.34 -1.59
CA LEU A 64 20.00 -27.30 -1.55
C LEU A 64 20.68 -26.69 -2.79
N ILE A 65 20.77 -25.36 -2.86
CA ILE A 65 21.87 -24.73 -3.61
C ILE A 65 22.46 -23.62 -2.74
N THR A 66 23.35 -24.01 -1.83
CA THR A 66 24.33 -23.09 -1.26
C THR A 66 25.26 -22.65 -2.40
N PRO A 67 25.34 -21.36 -2.78
CA PRO A 67 26.47 -20.90 -3.56
C PRO A 67 27.66 -20.85 -2.59
N LYS A 68 28.56 -21.84 -2.63
CA LYS A 68 29.91 -21.63 -2.12
C LYS A 68 30.57 -20.60 -3.04
N CYS A 69 30.78 -19.40 -2.53
CA CYS A 69 31.69 -18.44 -3.14
C CYS A 69 33.11 -19.03 -3.10
N THR A 70 33.60 -19.53 -4.23
CA THR A 70 35.01 -19.85 -4.43
C THR A 70 35.66 -18.61 -5.03
N THR A 71 36.36 -17.84 -4.20
CA THR A 71 37.23 -16.76 -4.66
C THR A 71 38.29 -17.31 -5.60
N GLY A 72 38.40 -16.67 -6.77
CA GLY A 72 39.22 -17.09 -7.89
C GLY A 72 40.73 -17.14 -7.60
N GLN A 73 41.39 -17.93 -8.44
CA GLN A 73 42.83 -17.91 -8.67
C GLN A 73 43.30 -16.49 -9.02
N ALA A 74 44.42 -16.08 -8.42
CA ALA A 74 45.29 -15.03 -8.93
C ALA A 74 46.74 -15.53 -8.79
N GLU A 75 47.41 -15.60 -9.95
CA GLU A 75 48.83 -15.87 -10.29
C GLU A 75 49.66 -16.88 -9.48
#